data_AF-A0AAW9K3V0-F1
#
_entry.id   AF-A0AAW9K3V0-F1
#
_cell.length_a   1.000
_cell.length_b   1.000
_cell.length_c   1.000
_cell.angle_alpha   90.00
_cell.angle_beta   90.00
_cell.angle_gamma   90.00
#
_symmetry.space_group_name_H-M   'P 1'
#
loop_
_entity.id
_entity.type
_entity.pdbx_description
1 polymer ?
#
loop_
_entity_poly.entity_id
_entity_poly.type
_entity_poly.pdbx_seq_one_letter_code
_entity_poly.pdbx_strand_id
1 'polypeptide(L)'
;AGATNYRTHRPTGGAAVGADLVDTLKAAAEKEKVDLRLWNEAKEIVVDKDGNVSGVKVSNKEGKEYTINTKAVVIAAGGFSANQEMVVNYKEDLKGFATTNHAGATGDGIVLGEKLGADLVDMTEIQTHPTVVPEKAVMVTEAVRGNGAILINKDGKRYTNELFTRDVVSKAILEQKDGIA
;
A
#
# COMPACT_ATOMS: atom_id res chain seq x y z
N ALA A 1 -3.31 5.62 15.90
CA ALA A 1 -3.76 5.60 17.31
C ALA A 1 -3.07 4.40 17.98
N GLY A 2 -3.46 3.97 19.19
CA GLY A 2 -2.90 2.76 19.82
C GLY A 2 -1.42 2.83 20.24
N ALA A 3 -0.80 4.01 20.15
CA ALA A 3 0.58 4.25 20.51
C ALA A 3 0.72 4.61 22.01
N THR A 4 1.74 4.09 22.70
CA THR A 4 2.06 4.47 24.10
C THR A 4 2.24 5.98 24.29
N ASN A 5 2.80 6.67 23.29
CA ASN A 5 3.05 8.11 23.30
C ASN A 5 2.62 8.73 21.96
N TYR A 6 2.23 10.00 21.96
CA TYR A 6 1.97 10.73 20.71
C TYR A 6 3.24 10.82 19.86
N ARG A 7 3.16 10.30 18.64
CA ARG A 7 4.29 10.24 17.69
C ARG A 7 3.89 10.38 16.23
N THR A 8 2.62 10.69 15.96
CA THR A 8 2.08 10.77 14.60
C THR A 8 2.05 12.22 14.15
N HIS A 9 3.14 12.63 13.48
CA HIS A 9 3.25 13.96 12.88
C HIS A 9 2.36 14.06 11.64
N ARG A 10 1.73 15.22 11.48
CA ARG A 10 0.89 15.56 10.33
C ARG A 10 0.83 17.09 10.19
N PRO A 11 0.42 17.61 9.02
CA PRO A 11 0.29 19.04 8.83
C PRO A 11 -0.66 19.69 9.86
N THR A 12 -0.44 20.98 10.13
CA THR A 12 -1.24 21.79 11.05
C THR A 12 -2.74 21.66 10.74
N GLY A 13 -3.56 21.59 11.80
CA GLY A 13 -5.01 21.38 11.65
C GLY A 13 -5.42 19.93 11.38
N GLY A 14 -4.46 19.00 11.32
CA GLY A 14 -4.73 17.57 11.19
C GLY A 14 -5.04 17.11 9.77
N ALA A 15 -4.59 17.86 8.77
CA ALA A 15 -4.79 17.56 7.35
C ALA A 15 -4.13 16.25 6.90
N ALA A 16 -4.47 15.80 5.69
CA ALA A 16 -3.98 14.55 5.12
C ALA A 16 -2.48 14.63 4.79
N VAL A 17 -1.67 13.87 5.54
CA VAL A 17 -0.20 13.87 5.40
C VAL A 17 0.29 13.36 4.04
N GLY A 18 -0.42 12.41 3.41
CA GLY A 18 0.04 11.78 2.17
C GLY A 18 0.11 12.75 0.99
N ALA A 19 -0.96 13.52 0.77
CA ALA A 19 -1.00 14.51 -0.32
C ALA A 19 0.06 15.60 -0.12
N ASP A 20 0.16 16.14 1.10
CA ASP A 20 1.12 17.18 1.46
C ASP A 20 2.58 16.73 1.23
N LEU A 21 2.90 15.50 1.63
CA LEU A 21 4.23 14.91 1.41
C LEU A 21 4.53 14.68 -0.07
N VAL A 22 3.57 14.13 -0.84
CA VAL A 22 3.76 13.87 -2.28
C VAL A 22 3.92 15.18 -3.05
N ASP A 23 3.12 16.21 -2.76
CA ASP A 23 3.24 17.51 -3.38
C ASP A 23 4.60 18.15 -3.10
N THR A 24 5.07 18.05 -1.85
CA THR A 24 6.40 18.54 -1.44
C THR A 24 7.53 17.82 -2.18
N LEU A 25 7.48 16.48 -2.25
CA LEU A 25 8.51 15.68 -2.93
C LEU A 25 8.50 15.91 -4.45
N LYS A 26 7.31 16.05 -5.05
CA LYS A 26 7.15 16.38 -6.47
C LYS A 26 7.77 17.75 -6.78
N ALA A 27 7.48 18.77 -5.99
CA ALA A 27 8.05 20.10 -6.18
C ALA A 27 9.59 20.08 -6.08
N ALA A 28 10.15 19.29 -5.16
CA ALA A 28 11.60 19.09 -5.05
C ALA A 28 12.18 18.38 -6.29
N ALA A 29 11.55 17.31 -6.77
CA ALA A 29 11.99 16.60 -7.97
C ALA A 29 11.96 17.50 -9.23
N GLU A 30 10.92 18.32 -9.38
CA GLU A 30 10.80 19.30 -10.47
C GLU A 30 11.89 20.37 -10.39
N LYS A 31 12.16 20.91 -9.19
CA LYS A 31 13.22 21.88 -8.96
C LYS A 31 14.60 21.33 -9.33
N GLU A 32 14.87 20.08 -8.95
CA GLU A 32 16.11 19.36 -9.28
C GLU A 32 16.12 18.81 -10.72
N LYS A 33 15.06 19.05 -11.50
CA LYS A 33 14.92 18.63 -12.90
C LYS A 33 15.10 17.12 -13.10
N VAL A 34 14.57 16.32 -12.17
CA VAL A 34 14.51 14.86 -12.31
C VAL A 34 13.67 14.51 -13.55
N ASP A 35 14.16 13.61 -14.39
CA ASP A 35 13.43 13.09 -15.55
C ASP A 35 12.30 12.16 -15.08
N LEU A 36 11.10 12.73 -14.92
CA LEU A 36 9.89 12.02 -14.51
C LEU A 36 9.09 11.55 -15.73
N ARG A 37 8.98 10.24 -15.90
CA ARG A 37 8.26 9.63 -17.03
C ARG A 37 7.00 8.92 -16.55
N LEU A 38 5.86 9.58 -16.70
CA LEU A 38 4.56 8.98 -16.44
C LEU A 38 4.17 8.00 -17.56
N TRP A 39 3.29 7.05 -17.24
CA TRP A 39 2.83 6.02 -18.19
C TRP A 39 3.99 5.25 -18.81
N ASN A 40 4.98 4.92 -17.98
CA ASN A 40 6.17 4.20 -18.39
C ASN A 40 6.40 3.03 -17.43
N GLU A 41 5.97 1.85 -17.85
CA GLU A 41 5.96 0.64 -17.02
C GLU A 41 7.30 -0.08 -17.16
N ALA A 42 7.95 -0.41 -16.05
CA ALA A 42 9.13 -1.27 -16.04
C ALA A 42 8.73 -2.74 -16.20
N LYS A 43 9.20 -3.38 -17.28
CA LYS A 43 8.85 -4.75 -17.65
C LYS A 43 9.90 -5.77 -17.23
N GLU A 44 11.17 -5.37 -17.27
CA GLU A 44 12.31 -6.26 -17.03
C GLU A 44 13.53 -5.42 -16.62
N ILE A 45 14.25 -5.86 -15.59
CA ILE A 45 15.59 -5.34 -15.27
C ILE A 45 16.58 -6.18 -16.08
N VAL A 46 17.42 -5.51 -16.87
CA VAL A 46 18.40 -6.16 -17.74
C VAL A 46 19.71 -6.30 -16.97
N VAL A 47 20.29 -7.49 -17.00
CA VAL A 47 21.60 -7.80 -16.42
C VAL A 47 22.61 -8.16 -17.50
N ASP A 48 23.87 -7.82 -17.28
CA ASP A 48 24.97 -8.25 -18.16
C ASP A 48 25.39 -9.71 -17.89
N LYS A 49 26.37 -10.18 -18.64
CA LYS A 49 26.93 -11.55 -18.53
C LYS A 49 27.54 -11.86 -17.16
N ASP A 50 27.91 -10.84 -16.39
CA ASP A 50 28.53 -10.96 -15.09
C ASP A 50 27.48 -10.81 -13.96
N GLY A 51 26.19 -10.67 -14.32
CA GLY A 51 25.06 -10.55 -13.41
C GLY A 51 24.79 -9.13 -12.91
N ASN A 52 25.50 -8.11 -13.42
CA ASN A 52 25.30 -6.73 -12.99
C ASN A 52 24.15 -6.07 -13.73
N VAL A 53 23.43 -5.16 -13.07
CA VAL A 53 22.40 -4.33 -13.71
C VAL A 53 23.03 -3.51 -14.84
N SER A 54 22.44 -3.62 -16.03
CA SER A 54 22.85 -2.89 -17.23
C SER A 54 21.72 -2.04 -17.85
N GLY A 55 20.46 -2.25 -17.43
CA GLY A 55 19.35 -1.43 -17.86
C GLY A 55 18.00 -1.85 -17.32
N VAL A 56 16.96 -1.19 -17.80
CA VAL A 56 15.55 -1.57 -17.59
C VAL A 56 14.80 -1.45 -18.92
N LYS A 57 14.09 -2.52 -19.30
CA LYS A 57 13.12 -2.47 -20.41
C LYS A 57 11.83 -1.87 -19.89
N VAL A 58 11.32 -0.89 -20.62
CA VAL A 58 10.11 -0.15 -20.26
C VAL A 58 9.14 -0.08 -21.43
N SER A 59 7.85 0.00 -21.14
CA SER A 59 6.78 0.24 -22.12
C SER A 59 6.12 1.58 -21.84
N ASN A 60 5.97 2.44 -22.86
CA ASN A 60 5.26 3.71 -22.71
C ASN A 60 3.72 3.57 -22.88
N LYS A 61 3.00 4.70 -22.78
CA LYS A 61 1.54 4.77 -22.96
C LYS A 61 1.02 4.23 -24.30
N GLU A 62 1.86 4.20 -25.33
CA GLU A 62 1.54 3.72 -26.69
C GLU A 62 1.88 2.23 -26.86
N GLY A 63 2.38 1.57 -25.81
CA GLY A 63 2.87 0.20 -25.87
C GLY A 63 4.24 0.08 -26.53
N LYS A 64 4.92 1.20 -26.81
CA LYS A 64 6.27 1.17 -27.40
C LYS A 64 7.28 0.78 -26.33
N GLU A 65 7.99 -0.31 -26.59
CA GLU A 65 9.07 -0.78 -25.73
C GLU A 65 10.41 -0.12 -26.09
N TYR A 66 11.20 0.19 -25.07
CA TYR A 66 12.57 0.65 -25.20
C TYR A 66 13.38 0.31 -23.94
N THR A 67 14.71 0.41 -24.02
CA THR A 67 15.61 0.16 -22.89
C THR A 67 16.21 1.46 -22.39
N ILE A 68 16.21 1.64 -21.07
CA ILE A 68 16.98 2.68 -20.39
C ILE A 68 18.25 2.03 -19.86
N ASN A 69 19.41 2.38 -20.42
CA ASN A 69 20.70 1.87 -19.97
C ASN A 69 21.06 2.52 -18.63
N THR A 70 21.35 1.73 -17.60
CA THR A 70 21.72 2.20 -16.27
C THR A 70 22.57 1.15 -15.56
N LYS A 71 23.38 1.59 -14.59
CA LYS A 71 24.20 0.71 -13.75
C LYS A 71 23.50 0.26 -12.47
N ALA A 72 22.37 0.88 -12.14
CA ALA A 72 21.62 0.61 -10.93
C ALA A 72 20.13 0.87 -11.16
N VAL A 73 19.29 0.08 -10.49
CA VAL A 73 17.84 0.24 -10.45
C VAL A 73 17.41 0.23 -8.99
N VAL A 74 16.56 1.18 -8.61
CA VAL A 74 15.91 1.22 -7.30
C VAL A 74 14.45 0.83 -7.49
N ILE A 75 14.01 -0.26 -6.87
CA ILE A 75 12.61 -0.70 -6.90
C ILE A 75 11.85 0.02 -5.78
N ALA A 76 10.95 0.93 -6.17
CA ALA A 76 10.08 1.68 -5.26
C ALA A 76 8.60 1.57 -5.69
N ALA A 77 8.17 0.37 -6.07
CA ALA A 77 6.90 0.13 -6.76
C ALA A 77 5.68 -0.09 -5.84
N GLY A 78 5.84 0.05 -4.52
CA GLY A 78 4.77 -0.21 -3.55
C GLY A 78 4.50 -1.70 -3.32
N GLY A 79 3.30 -2.01 -2.82
CA GLY A 79 2.88 -3.37 -2.45
C GLY A 79 1.95 -4.05 -3.46
N PHE A 80 1.25 -5.10 -3.01
CA PHE A 80 0.43 -5.97 -3.87
C PHE A 80 -1.04 -6.13 -3.43
N SER A 81 -1.53 -5.31 -2.50
CA SER A 81 -2.88 -5.46 -1.94
C SER A 81 -4.04 -5.25 -2.94
N ALA A 82 -3.78 -4.68 -4.12
CA ALA A 82 -4.77 -4.57 -5.20
C ALA A 82 -4.79 -5.80 -6.13
N ASN A 83 -3.81 -6.71 -5.99
CA ASN A 83 -3.76 -7.98 -6.69
C ASN A 83 -4.34 -9.08 -5.79
N GLN A 84 -5.64 -9.35 -5.95
CA GLN A 84 -6.35 -10.34 -5.14
C GLN A 84 -5.80 -11.76 -5.30
N GLU A 85 -5.31 -12.11 -6.49
CA GLU A 85 -4.69 -13.43 -6.72
C GLU A 85 -3.42 -13.57 -5.87
N MET A 86 -2.53 -12.57 -5.91
CA MET A 86 -1.31 -12.58 -5.10
C MET A 86 -1.59 -12.52 -3.60
N VAL A 87 -2.58 -11.73 -3.17
CA VAL A 87 -3.04 -11.70 -1.77
C VAL A 87 -3.51 -13.07 -1.32
N VAL A 88 -4.40 -13.72 -2.07
CA VAL A 88 -4.95 -15.03 -1.71
C VAL A 88 -3.89 -16.13 -1.76
N ASN A 89 -2.89 -16.03 -2.65
CA ASN A 89 -1.77 -16.97 -2.69
C ASN A 89 -0.95 -16.96 -1.39
N TYR A 90 -0.79 -15.80 -0.74
CA TYR A 90 -0.06 -15.69 0.53
C TYR A 90 -0.96 -15.77 1.77
N LYS A 91 -2.25 -15.42 1.65
CA LYS A 91 -3.20 -15.34 2.76
C LYS A 91 -4.63 -15.58 2.30
N GLU A 92 -5.00 -16.86 2.16
CA GLU A 92 -6.29 -17.30 1.61
C GLU A 92 -7.51 -16.75 2.39
N ASP A 93 -7.36 -16.57 3.70
CA ASP A 93 -8.36 -16.02 4.62
C ASP A 93 -8.77 -14.56 4.31
N LEU A 94 -8.03 -13.87 3.43
CA LEU A 94 -8.40 -12.54 2.93
C LEU A 94 -9.20 -12.54 1.62
N LYS A 95 -9.56 -13.72 1.08
CA LYS A 95 -10.35 -13.81 -0.14
C LYS A 95 -11.66 -13.02 -0.02
N GLY A 96 -11.90 -12.12 -0.97
CA GLY A 96 -13.11 -11.30 -1.03
C GLY A 96 -13.02 -10.00 -0.22
N PHE A 97 -11.92 -9.73 0.47
CA PHE A 97 -11.69 -8.44 1.12
C PHE A 97 -11.42 -7.37 0.06
N ALA A 98 -12.03 -6.19 0.24
CA ALA A 98 -11.71 -5.02 -0.57
C ALA A 98 -10.33 -4.45 -0.23
N THR A 99 -9.72 -3.73 -1.17
CA THR A 99 -8.46 -3.01 -0.96
C THR A 99 -8.68 -1.51 -0.78
N THR A 100 -7.94 -0.89 0.12
CA THR A 100 -7.91 0.59 0.28
C THR A 100 -6.86 1.26 -0.61
N ASN A 101 -6.15 0.49 -1.43
CA ASN A 101 -5.02 0.99 -2.22
C ASN A 101 -5.44 1.45 -3.61
N HIS A 102 -4.56 2.22 -4.27
CA HIS A 102 -4.73 2.55 -5.67
C HIS A 102 -4.60 1.29 -6.54
N ALA A 103 -5.23 1.29 -7.71
CA ALA A 103 -5.31 0.12 -8.60
C ALA A 103 -3.96 -0.43 -9.10
N GLY A 104 -2.87 0.36 -8.99
CA GLY A 104 -1.53 -0.04 -9.41
C GLY A 104 -0.70 -0.74 -8.32
N ALA A 105 -1.24 -0.96 -7.13
CA ALA A 105 -0.56 -1.70 -6.06
C ALA A 105 -0.65 -3.22 -6.28
N THR A 106 -0.08 -3.70 -7.38
CA THR A 106 -0.27 -5.06 -7.91
C THR A 106 0.89 -6.02 -7.66
N GLY A 107 1.99 -5.54 -7.07
CA GLY A 107 3.18 -6.35 -6.78
C GLY A 107 4.22 -6.39 -7.90
N ASP A 108 4.11 -5.55 -8.92
CA ASP A 108 4.99 -5.60 -10.11
C ASP A 108 6.49 -5.51 -9.75
N GLY A 109 6.85 -4.67 -8.77
CA GLY A 109 8.23 -4.57 -8.27
C GLY A 109 8.74 -5.83 -7.57
N ILE A 110 7.85 -6.56 -6.89
CA ILE A 110 8.16 -7.85 -6.24
C ILE A 110 8.50 -8.87 -7.33
N VAL A 111 7.63 -8.97 -8.35
CA VAL A 111 7.83 -9.86 -9.50
C VAL A 111 9.11 -9.52 -10.28
N LEU A 112 9.45 -8.24 -10.43
CA LEU A 112 10.73 -7.81 -11.03
C LEU A 112 11.93 -8.30 -10.22
N GLY A 113 11.86 -8.22 -8.89
CA GLY A 113 12.91 -8.72 -8.00
C GLY A 113 13.06 -10.24 -8.05
N GLU A 114 11.96 -10.99 -7.94
CA GLU A 114 11.96 -12.45 -7.99
C GLU A 114 12.54 -12.99 -9.30
N LYS A 115 12.25 -12.34 -10.43
CA LYS A 115 12.84 -12.70 -11.74
C LYS A 115 14.37 -12.59 -11.78
N LEU A 116 14.97 -11.78 -10.90
CA LEU A 116 16.42 -11.68 -10.72
C LEU A 116 16.95 -12.62 -9.61
N GLY A 117 16.09 -13.42 -9.00
CA GLY A 117 16.44 -14.29 -7.89
C GLY A 117 16.53 -13.57 -6.54
N ALA A 118 15.86 -12.42 -6.38
CA ALA A 118 15.78 -11.77 -5.08
C ALA A 118 14.90 -12.58 -4.11
N ASP A 119 15.37 -12.78 -2.89
CA ASP A 119 14.58 -13.37 -1.82
C ASP A 119 13.49 -12.41 -1.33
N LEU A 120 12.34 -12.96 -0.98
CA LEU A 120 11.25 -12.24 -0.34
C LEU A 120 11.20 -12.56 1.15
N VAL A 121 10.74 -11.60 1.94
CA VAL A 121 10.62 -11.72 3.40
C VAL A 121 9.21 -11.30 3.82
N ASP A 122 8.62 -12.04 4.76
CA ASP A 122 7.34 -11.72 5.42
C ASP A 122 6.14 -11.52 4.47
N MET A 123 6.13 -12.18 3.30
CA MET A 123 5.04 -12.04 2.32
C MET A 123 3.65 -12.47 2.84
N THR A 124 3.60 -13.29 3.88
CA THR A 124 2.36 -13.71 4.55
C THR A 124 1.80 -12.64 5.49
N GLU A 125 2.58 -11.62 5.84
CA GLU A 125 2.22 -10.56 6.78
C GLU A 125 1.37 -9.47 6.09
N ILE A 126 0.14 -9.84 5.71
CA ILE A 126 -0.81 -8.94 5.06
C ILE A 126 -1.77 -8.36 6.10
N GLN A 127 -1.75 -7.04 6.24
CA GLN A 127 -2.57 -6.31 7.22
C GLN A 127 -3.88 -5.79 6.60
N THR A 128 -5.00 -6.01 7.31
CA THR A 128 -6.29 -5.40 6.98
C THR A 128 -6.52 -4.10 7.77
N HIS A 129 -7.26 -3.16 7.16
CA HIS A 129 -7.72 -1.98 7.87
C HIS A 129 -9.13 -2.22 8.45
N PRO A 130 -9.36 -2.05 9.76
CA PRO A 130 -10.64 -2.43 10.38
C PRO A 130 -11.81 -1.54 9.96
N THR A 131 -11.55 -0.25 9.71
CA THR A 131 -12.61 0.74 9.41
C THR A 131 -12.51 1.21 7.95
N VAL A 132 -13.31 0.59 7.10
CA VAL A 132 -13.47 0.93 5.67
C VAL A 132 -14.95 1.14 5.38
N VAL A 133 -15.26 2.01 4.42
CA VAL A 133 -16.63 2.15 3.90
C VAL A 133 -16.84 1.02 2.88
N PRO A 134 -17.62 -0.04 3.18
CA PRO A 134 -17.60 -1.28 2.42
C PRO A 134 -17.87 -1.11 0.92
N GLU A 135 -18.83 -0.24 0.57
CA GLU A 135 -19.24 0.00 -0.83
C GLU A 135 -18.25 0.85 -1.63
N LYS A 136 -17.39 1.61 -0.96
CA LYS A 136 -16.50 2.60 -1.61
C LYS A 136 -15.02 2.23 -1.50
N ALA A 137 -14.70 1.22 -0.69
CA ALA A 137 -13.33 0.87 -0.30
C ALA A 137 -12.50 2.05 0.25
N VAL A 138 -13.20 3.08 0.77
CA VAL A 138 -12.56 4.26 1.35
C VAL A 138 -12.21 3.97 2.80
N MET A 139 -10.94 4.11 3.14
CA MET A 139 -10.44 3.99 4.51
C MET A 139 -10.95 5.15 5.38
N VAL A 140 -11.54 4.83 6.53
CA VAL A 140 -11.78 5.81 7.59
C VAL A 140 -10.56 5.82 8.50
N THR A 141 -9.88 6.96 8.60
CA THR A 141 -8.62 7.06 9.35
C THR A 141 -8.78 6.63 10.81
N GLU A 142 -7.83 5.86 11.30
CA GLU A 142 -7.74 5.49 12.71
C GLU A 142 -7.61 6.71 13.65
N ALA A 143 -7.20 7.87 13.13
CA ALA A 143 -7.21 9.11 13.89
C ALA A 143 -8.62 9.49 14.39
N VAL A 144 -9.70 9.03 13.74
CA VAL A 144 -11.07 9.22 14.23
C VAL A 144 -11.25 8.53 15.59
N ARG A 145 -10.86 7.24 15.70
CA ARG A 145 -10.86 6.49 16.97
C ARG A 145 -9.86 7.07 17.96
N GLY A 146 -8.66 7.40 17.50
CA GLY A 146 -7.60 8.01 18.32
C GLY A 146 -7.97 9.36 18.94
N ASN A 147 -8.87 10.11 18.30
CA ASN A 147 -9.36 11.39 18.79
C ASN A 147 -10.68 11.28 19.60
N GLY A 148 -11.15 10.07 19.90
CA GLY A 148 -12.24 9.83 20.86
C GLY A 148 -13.52 9.20 20.30
N ALA A 149 -13.56 8.84 19.02
CA ALA A 149 -14.70 8.10 18.49
C ALA A 149 -14.77 6.69 19.08
N ILE A 150 -15.99 6.21 19.31
CA ILE A 150 -16.28 4.84 19.77
C ILE A 150 -16.85 3.99 18.63
N LEU A 151 -16.66 2.68 18.72
CA LEU A 151 -17.31 1.71 17.83
C LEU A 151 -18.52 1.11 18.55
N ILE A 152 -19.69 1.24 17.93
CA ILE A 152 -20.94 0.63 18.38
C ILE A 152 -21.38 -0.39 17.35
N ASN A 153 -22.10 -1.44 17.76
CA ASN A 153 -22.73 -2.38 16.84
C ASN A 153 -24.20 -2.00 16.57
N LYS A 154 -24.91 -2.79 15.76
CA LYS A 154 -26.34 -2.59 15.43
C LYS A 154 -27.29 -2.57 16.64
N ASP A 155 -26.87 -3.13 17.77
CA ASP A 155 -27.65 -3.12 19.02
C ASP A 155 -27.34 -1.87 19.89
N GLY A 156 -26.51 -0.95 19.38
CA GLY A 156 -26.10 0.27 20.08
C GLY A 156 -25.08 0.04 21.19
N LYS A 157 -24.36 -1.09 21.18
CA LYS A 157 -23.40 -1.47 22.23
C LYS A 157 -21.96 -1.40 21.74
N ARG A 158 -21.06 -0.96 22.62
CA ARG A 158 -19.61 -1.13 22.41
C ARG A 158 -19.23 -2.60 22.57
N TYR A 159 -18.26 -3.05 21.77
CA TYR A 159 -17.86 -4.47 21.71
C TYR A 159 -16.34 -4.68 21.71
N THR A 160 -15.53 -3.63 21.58
CA THR A 160 -14.07 -3.72 21.65
C THR A 160 -13.46 -2.41 22.14
N ASN A 161 -12.19 -2.45 22.56
CA ASN A 161 -11.41 -1.24 22.74
C ASN A 161 -10.93 -0.76 21.37
N GLU A 162 -11.34 0.45 21.01
CA GLU A 162 -11.12 1.06 19.71
C GLU A 162 -9.65 1.37 19.43
N LEU A 163 -8.77 1.26 20.43
CA LEU A 163 -7.34 1.56 20.32
C LEU A 163 -6.45 0.31 20.33
N PHE A 164 -7.04 -0.89 20.28
CA PHE A 164 -6.28 -2.12 20.05
C PHE A 164 -5.69 -2.19 18.63
N THR A 165 -4.82 -3.18 18.43
CA THR A 165 -4.18 -3.46 17.14
C THR A 165 -5.23 -3.83 16.09
N ARG A 166 -4.86 -3.62 14.81
CA ARG A 166 -5.80 -3.74 13.69
C ARG A 166 -6.39 -5.13 13.55
N ASP A 167 -5.60 -6.17 13.77
CA ASP A 167 -6.03 -7.57 13.79
C ASP A 167 -7.14 -7.81 14.82
N VAL A 168 -6.95 -7.31 16.06
CA VAL A 168 -7.94 -7.45 17.14
C VAL A 168 -9.23 -6.70 16.81
N VAL A 169 -9.12 -5.45 16.34
CA VAL A 169 -10.30 -4.65 16.01
C VAL A 169 -11.02 -5.22 14.78
N SER A 170 -10.30 -5.63 13.73
CA SER A 170 -10.89 -6.27 12.54
C SER A 170 -11.63 -7.55 12.92
N LYS A 171 -11.03 -8.42 13.74
CA LYS A 171 -11.68 -9.63 14.23
C LYS A 171 -12.97 -9.33 15.00
N ALA A 172 -12.92 -8.38 15.93
CA ALA A 172 -14.09 -8.00 16.73
C ALA A 172 -15.24 -7.45 15.88
N ILE A 173 -14.94 -6.72 14.79
CA ILE A 173 -15.92 -6.22 13.82
C ILE A 173 -16.57 -7.38 13.04
N LEU A 174 -15.76 -8.32 12.55
CA LEU A 174 -16.24 -9.45 11.77
C LEU A 174 -17.11 -10.43 12.59
N GLU A 175 -16.94 -10.45 13.91
CA GLU A 175 -17.79 -11.21 14.84
C GLU A 175 -19.15 -10.52 15.12
N GLN A 176 -19.34 -9.26 14.72
CA GLN A 176 -20.64 -8.57 14.86
C GLN A 176 -21.64 -9.03 13.80
N LYS A 177 -22.93 -8.74 14.05
CA LYS A 177 -24.00 -9.03 13.09
C LYS A 177 -23.71 -8.39 11.72
N ASP A 178 -23.75 -9.21 10.68
CA ASP A 178 -23.43 -8.86 9.28
C ASP A 178 -21.97 -8.41 9.05
N GLY A 179 -21.07 -8.66 10.01
CA GLY A 179 -19.64 -8.34 9.90
C GLY A 179 -19.34 -6.85 9.86
N ILE A 180 -20.20 -6.01 10.44
CA ILE A 180 -20.09 -4.55 10.42
C ILE A 180 -20.14 -3.93 11.82
N ALA A 181 -19.40 -2.85 11.98
CA ALA A 181 -19.48 -1.91 13.10
C ALA A 181 -20.69 -1.00 12.90
#